data_AF-A0A3M3Q1Q7-F1
#
_entry.id   AF-A0A3M3Q1Q7-F1
#
_cell.length_a   1.000
_cell.length_b   1.000
_cell.length_c   1.000
_cell.angle_alpha   90.00
_cell.angle_beta   90.00
_cell.angle_gamma   90.00
#
_symmetry.space_group_name_H-M   'P 1'
#
loop_
_entity.id
_entity.type
_entity.pdbx_description
1 polymer ?
#
loop_
_entity_poly.entity_id
_entity_poly.type
_entity_poly.pdbx_seq_one_letter_code
_entity_poly.pdbx_strand_id
1 'polypeptide(L)'
;MLKVNSLSRGFSGIRRVVIDALIALINAEVYPHIPLKGSVGASGDLASLAHMSLVLLGEGKARYKGEWLNAVDALAVAGLQPLTLAAKEGLALLNGTQVSTAYALRGLFEGEDLFAAALT
;
A
#
# COMPACT_ATOMS: atom_id res chain seq x y z
N MET A 1 2.33 -5.35 -0.81
CA MET A 1 3.42 -6.27 -0.43
C MET A 1 4.53 -5.62 0.39
N LEU A 2 5.27 -4.61 -0.13
CA LEU A 2 6.43 -4.05 0.59
C LEU A 2 6.13 -3.51 2.00
N LYS A 3 4.96 -2.88 2.20
CA LYS A 3 4.55 -2.40 3.53
C LYS A 3 4.32 -3.55 4.51
N VAL A 4 3.59 -4.59 4.09
CA VAL A 4 3.37 -5.81 4.89
C VAL A 4 4.70 -6.41 5.33
N ASN A 5 5.64 -6.59 4.39
CA ASN A 5 6.97 -7.11 4.71
C ASN A 5 7.70 -6.24 5.75
N SER A 6 7.69 -4.91 5.56
CA SER A 6 8.32 -3.97 6.49
C SER A 6 7.74 -4.05 7.90
N LEU A 7 6.41 -4.09 8.03
CA LEU A 7 5.73 -4.15 9.33
C LEU A 7 5.94 -5.52 10.01
N SER A 8 5.98 -6.59 9.24
CA SER A 8 6.13 -7.97 9.73
C SER A 8 7.49 -8.25 10.37
N ARG A 9 8.49 -7.37 10.18
CA ARG A 9 9.77 -7.44 10.88
C ARG A 9 9.69 -7.17 12.38
N GLY A 10 8.57 -6.65 12.89
CA GLY A 10 8.32 -6.50 14.33
C GLY A 10 8.84 -5.21 14.98
N PHE A 11 9.62 -4.38 14.26
CA PHE A 11 10.20 -3.14 14.82
C PHE A 11 9.23 -1.94 14.85
N SER A 12 8.08 -2.02 14.20
CA SER A 12 7.12 -0.90 14.08
C SER A 12 6.18 -0.76 15.28
N GLY A 13 5.96 -1.83 16.05
CA GLY A 13 5.04 -1.84 17.21
C GLY A 13 3.56 -1.69 16.83
N ILE A 14 3.19 -2.16 15.62
CA ILE A 14 1.81 -2.17 15.14
C ILE A 14 1.10 -3.47 15.53
N ARG A 15 -0.22 -3.43 15.74
CA ARG A 15 -0.98 -4.67 16.01
C ARG A 15 -1.00 -5.56 14.78
N ARG A 16 -0.99 -6.87 15.03
CA ARG A 16 -1.09 -7.90 13.97
C ARG A 16 -2.32 -7.72 13.08
N VAL A 17 -3.46 -7.32 13.65
CA VAL A 17 -4.71 -7.11 12.90
C VAL A 17 -4.55 -6.13 11.73
N VAL A 18 -3.67 -5.13 11.85
CA VAL A 18 -3.43 -4.17 10.75
C VAL A 18 -2.63 -4.82 9.62
N ILE A 19 -1.67 -5.67 9.95
CA ILE A 19 -0.90 -6.45 8.97
C ILE A 19 -1.81 -7.45 8.27
N ASP A 20 -2.65 -8.16 9.03
CA ASP A 20 -3.62 -9.12 8.50
C ASP A 20 -4.64 -8.44 7.57
N ALA A 21 -5.11 -7.23 7.90
CA ALA A 21 -6.00 -6.46 7.03
C ALA A 21 -5.33 -6.07 5.70
N LEU A 22 -4.07 -5.64 5.73
CA LEU A 22 -3.31 -5.36 4.51
C LEU A 22 -3.13 -6.63 3.65
N ILE A 23 -2.89 -7.79 4.28
CA ILE A 23 -2.80 -9.07 3.59
C ILE A 23 -4.14 -9.46 2.96
N ALA A 24 -5.24 -9.30 3.70
CA ALA A 24 -6.59 -9.60 3.23
C ALA A 24 -6.97 -8.75 2.00
N LEU A 25 -6.69 -7.44 2.00
CA LEU A 25 -6.89 -6.57 0.84
C LEU A 25 -6.10 -7.08 -0.39
N ILE A 26 -4.84 -7.47 -0.20
CA ILE A 26 -4.00 -7.97 -1.30
C ILE A 26 -4.53 -9.29 -1.85
N ASN A 27 -4.90 -10.23 -0.98
CA ASN A 27 -5.44 -11.53 -1.37
C ASN A 27 -6.80 -11.42 -2.06
N ALA A 28 -7.60 -10.40 -1.71
CA ALA A 28 -8.87 -10.10 -2.36
C ALA A 28 -8.72 -9.24 -3.63
N GLU A 29 -7.48 -8.91 -4.04
CA GLU A 29 -7.17 -8.03 -5.17
C GLU A 29 -7.87 -6.65 -5.09
N VAL A 30 -7.98 -6.14 -3.86
CA VAL A 30 -8.52 -4.82 -3.55
C VAL A 30 -7.37 -3.84 -3.36
N TYR A 31 -7.23 -2.89 -4.30
CA TYR A 31 -6.06 -2.01 -4.34
C TYR A 31 -6.44 -0.56 -4.00
N PRO A 32 -5.87 0.04 -2.93
CA PRO A 32 -6.14 1.43 -2.58
C PRO A 32 -5.85 2.41 -3.73
N HIS A 33 -6.68 3.45 -3.85
CA HIS A 33 -6.43 4.54 -4.78
C HIS A 33 -5.31 5.45 -4.26
N ILE A 34 -4.12 5.30 -4.83
CA ILE A 34 -2.92 6.07 -4.42
C ILE A 34 -2.56 7.06 -5.54
N PRO A 35 -2.59 8.38 -5.28
CA PRO A 35 -2.13 9.37 -6.25
C PRO A 35 -0.67 9.18 -6.63
N LEU A 36 -0.36 9.38 -7.92
CA LEU A 36 1.00 9.23 -8.46
C LEU A 36 1.98 10.29 -7.92
N LYS A 37 1.49 11.51 -7.66
CA LYS A 37 2.31 12.65 -7.21
C LYS A 37 1.90 13.08 -5.81
N GLY A 38 2.87 13.57 -5.03
CA GLY A 38 2.65 14.10 -3.67
C GLY A 38 3.74 13.74 -2.67
N SER A 39 4.51 12.68 -2.92
CA SER A 39 5.74 12.41 -2.17
C SER A 39 6.89 13.27 -2.72
N VAL A 40 7.72 13.79 -1.82
CA VAL A 40 8.98 14.51 -2.15
C VAL A 40 10.22 13.63 -1.97
N GLY A 41 10.05 12.36 -1.56
CA GLY A 41 11.14 11.40 -1.38
C GLY A 41 12.13 11.66 -0.24
N ALA A 42 12.10 12.84 0.39
CA ALA A 42 13.09 13.25 1.40
C ALA A 42 12.90 12.62 2.80
N SER A 43 11.67 12.26 3.19
CA SER A 43 11.34 11.72 4.53
C SER A 43 10.37 10.52 4.46
N GLY A 44 10.43 9.77 3.37
CA GLY A 44 9.48 8.68 3.06
C GLY A 44 8.28 9.13 2.23
N ASP A 45 7.51 8.14 1.77
CA ASP A 45 6.38 8.29 0.84
C ASP A 45 5.08 8.67 1.55
N LEU A 46 5.17 9.65 2.46
CA LEU A 46 4.12 9.94 3.44
C LEU A 46 2.74 10.13 2.80
N ALA A 47 2.63 10.98 1.78
CA ALA A 47 1.37 11.29 1.13
C ALA A 47 0.76 10.07 0.42
N SER A 48 1.58 9.29 -0.28
CA SER A 48 1.13 8.09 -1.00
C SER A 48 0.75 6.98 -0.03
N LEU A 49 1.52 6.78 1.04
CA LEU A 49 1.23 5.80 2.09
C LEU A 49 0.02 6.20 2.93
N ALA A 50 -0.29 7.50 3.05
CA ALA A 50 -1.55 7.96 3.63
C ALA A 50 -2.74 7.48 2.81
N HIS A 51 -2.73 7.71 1.50
CA HIS A 51 -3.79 7.26 0.61
C HIS A 51 -3.92 5.74 0.56
N MET A 52 -2.81 5.01 0.65
CA MET A 52 -2.83 3.55 0.83
C MET A 52 -3.56 3.13 2.11
N SER A 53 -3.36 3.89 3.18
CA SER A 53 -3.85 3.55 4.52
C SER A 53 -5.29 3.98 4.78
N LEU A 54 -5.78 5.04 4.11
CA LEU A 54 -7.16 5.55 4.27
C LEU A 54 -8.21 4.44 4.11
N VAL A 55 -7.99 3.51 3.16
CA VAL A 55 -8.91 2.39 2.94
C VAL A 55 -9.10 1.54 4.19
N LEU A 56 -8.06 1.36 5.01
CA LEU A 56 -8.16 0.61 6.27
C LEU A 56 -9.08 1.30 7.29
N LEU A 57 -9.24 2.63 7.21
CA LEU A 57 -10.12 3.41 8.08
C LEU A 57 -11.54 3.53 7.51
N GLY A 58 -11.82 2.91 6.35
CA GLY A 58 -13.08 3.08 5.64
C GLY A 58 -13.16 4.39 4.86
N GLU A 59 -12.03 5.06 4.61
CA GLU A 59 -11.97 6.32 3.88
C GLU A 59 -11.33 6.19 2.49
N GLY A 60 -11.72 7.07 1.58
CA GLY A 60 -11.19 7.06 0.21
C GLY A 60 -11.83 6.00 -0.68
N LYS A 61 -11.03 5.45 -1.60
CA LYS A 61 -11.49 4.52 -2.63
C LYS A 61 -10.47 3.41 -2.84
N ALA A 62 -10.93 2.28 -3.34
CA ALA A 62 -10.07 1.20 -3.82
C ALA A 62 -10.60 0.65 -5.14
N ARG A 63 -9.69 0.07 -5.92
CA ARG A 63 -10.00 -0.59 -7.18
C ARG A 63 -10.23 -2.08 -6.91
N TYR A 64 -11.32 -2.62 -7.46
CA TYR A 64 -11.61 -4.04 -7.44
C TYR A 64 -12.17 -4.45 -8.81
N LYS A 65 -11.55 -5.45 -9.44
CA LYS A 65 -11.93 -5.96 -10.78
C LYS A 65 -12.17 -4.87 -11.83
N GLY A 66 -11.31 -3.85 -11.83
CA GLY A 66 -11.37 -2.74 -12.78
C GLY A 66 -12.18 -1.54 -12.32
N GLU A 67 -13.13 -1.72 -11.39
CA GLU A 67 -14.07 -0.71 -10.90
C GLU A 67 -13.59 0.00 -9.63
N TRP A 68 -14.04 1.25 -9.43
CA TRP A 68 -13.78 2.00 -8.21
C TRP A 68 -14.90 1.83 -7.20
N LEU A 69 -14.54 1.34 -6.01
CA LEU A 69 -15.43 1.24 -4.86
C LEU A 69 -15.07 2.30 -3.82
N ASN A 70 -16.04 2.72 -3.01
CA ASN A 70 -15.73 3.43 -1.78
C ASN A 70 -14.99 2.45 -0.83
N ALA A 71 -14.27 2.99 0.15
CA ALA A 71 -13.45 2.15 1.02
C ALA A 71 -14.23 1.13 1.86
N VAL A 72 -15.45 1.46 2.30
CA VAL A 72 -16.28 0.53 3.10
C VAL A 72 -16.70 -0.69 2.28
N ASP A 73 -17.19 -0.47 1.06
CA ASP A 73 -17.58 -1.54 0.13
C ASP A 73 -16.36 -2.37 -0.28
N ALA A 74 -15.22 -1.71 -0.51
CA ALA A 74 -13.97 -2.37 -0.82
C ALA A 74 -13.45 -3.26 0.32
N LEU A 75 -13.55 -2.79 1.58
CA LEU A 75 -13.22 -3.60 2.75
C LEU A 75 -14.15 -4.81 2.88
N ALA A 76 -15.45 -4.63 2.61
CA ALA A 76 -16.42 -5.71 2.65
C ALA A 76 -16.09 -6.83 1.64
N VAL A 77 -15.60 -6.48 0.44
CA VAL A 77 -15.09 -7.46 -0.54
C VAL A 77 -13.97 -8.34 0.05
N ALA A 78 -13.11 -7.77 0.88
CA ALA A 78 -12.03 -8.47 1.57
C ALA A 78 -12.46 -9.12 2.91
N GLY A 79 -13.75 -9.09 3.27
CA GLY A 79 -14.25 -9.62 4.54
C GLY A 79 -13.82 -8.78 5.76
N LEU A 80 -13.49 -7.50 5.55
CA LEU A 80 -12.99 -6.60 6.57
C LEU A 80 -14.04 -5.57 6.97
N GLN A 81 -13.83 -4.99 8.16
CA GLN A 81 -14.52 -3.79 8.62
C GLN A 81 -13.50 -2.66 8.82
N PRO A 82 -13.91 -1.38 8.77
CA PRO A 82 -13.03 -0.27 9.06
C PRO A 82 -12.32 -0.43 10.41
N LEU A 83 -11.01 -0.17 10.42
CA LEU A 83 -10.17 -0.25 11.60
C LEU A 83 -10.06 1.10 12.28
N THR A 84 -10.17 1.09 13.61
CA THR A 84 -9.71 2.22 14.44
C THR A 84 -8.23 2.01 14.76
N LEU A 85 -7.39 2.95 14.30
CA LEU A 85 -5.95 2.92 14.56
C LEU A 85 -5.67 3.20 16.04
N ALA A 86 -4.76 2.41 16.62
CA ALA A 86 -4.24 2.60 17.96
C ALA A 86 -2.96 3.47 17.94
N ALA A 87 -2.37 3.66 19.13
CA ALA A 87 -1.15 4.43 19.28
C ALA A 87 -0.04 3.96 18.32
N LYS A 88 0.64 4.92 17.67
CA LYS A 88 1.75 4.72 16.71
C LYS A 88 1.38 4.03 15.38
N GLU A 89 0.20 3.44 15.24
CA GLU A 89 -0.16 2.69 14.02
C GLU A 89 -0.27 3.57 12.77
N GLY A 90 -0.82 4.78 12.92
CA GLY A 90 -0.84 5.76 11.83
C GLY A 90 0.58 6.09 11.35
N LEU A 91 1.49 6.44 12.26
CA LEU A 91 2.87 6.72 11.90
C LEU A 91 3.58 5.50 11.29
N ALA A 92 3.34 4.29 11.81
CA ALA A 92 3.93 3.06 11.29
C ALA A 92 3.47 2.76 9.84
N LEU A 93 2.21 3.02 9.53
CA LEU A 93 1.66 2.87 8.18
C LEU A 93 2.23 3.91 7.21
N LEU A 94 2.39 5.14 7.67
CA LEU A 94 2.81 6.28 6.85
C LEU A 94 4.33 6.38 6.63
N ASN A 95 5.13 5.93 7.60
CA ASN A 95 6.58 6.07 7.55
C ASN A 95 7.22 4.93 6.73
N GLY A 96 8.02 5.29 5.72
CA GLY A 96 8.76 4.35 4.89
C GLY A 96 8.82 4.77 3.42
N THR A 97 9.60 4.04 2.64
CA THR A 97 9.92 4.35 1.23
C THR A 97 9.28 3.36 0.26
N GLN A 98 8.18 2.69 0.65
CA GLN A 98 7.66 1.55 -0.11
C GLN A 98 7.14 1.91 -1.51
N VAL A 99 6.66 3.14 -1.73
CA VAL A 99 6.17 3.57 -3.04
C VAL A 99 7.36 3.87 -3.95
N SER A 100 8.34 4.63 -3.47
CA SER A 100 9.59 4.90 -4.17
C SER A 100 10.34 3.61 -4.50
N THR A 101 10.44 2.67 -3.54
CA THR A 101 11.04 1.35 -3.78
C THR A 101 10.28 0.56 -4.84
N ALA A 102 8.94 0.60 -4.85
CA ALA A 102 8.15 -0.07 -5.89
C ALA A 102 8.41 0.51 -7.28
N TYR A 103 8.47 1.84 -7.41
CA TYR A 103 8.78 2.49 -8.69
C TYR A 103 10.22 2.23 -9.14
N ALA A 104 11.19 2.22 -8.22
CA ALA A 104 12.57 1.89 -8.54
C ALA A 104 12.71 0.45 -9.06
N LEU A 105 12.04 -0.52 -8.42
CA LEU A 105 12.01 -1.91 -8.88
C LEU A 105 11.36 -2.04 -10.26
N ARG A 106 10.24 -1.34 -10.48
CA ARG A 106 9.59 -1.31 -11.79
C ARG A 106 10.55 -0.78 -12.88
N GLY A 107 11.20 0.35 -12.62
CA GLY A 107 12.15 0.94 -13.56
C GLY A 107 13.36 0.05 -13.81
N LEU A 108 13.84 -0.68 -12.80
CA LEU A 108 14.92 -1.66 -12.95
C LEU A 108 14.52 -2.77 -13.92
N PHE A 109 13.39 -3.45 -13.68
CA PHE A 109 12.96 -4.56 -14.53
C PHE A 109 12.59 -4.11 -15.96
N GLU A 110 11.90 -2.99 -16.12
CA GLU A 110 11.60 -2.43 -17.44
C GLU A 110 12.88 -2.03 -18.20
N GLY A 111 13.91 -1.56 -17.49
CA GLY A 111 15.21 -1.26 -18.07
C GLY A 111 15.99 -2.51 -18.50
N GLU A 112 15.95 -3.58 -17.70
CA GLU A 112 16.54 -4.87 -18.04
C GLU A 112 15.88 -5.48 -19.28
N ASP A 113 14.55 -5.48 -19.35
CA ASP A 113 13.79 -5.96 -20.51
C ASP A 113 14.13 -5.18 -21.78
N LEU A 114 14.20 -3.85 -21.68
CA LEU A 114 14.57 -2.98 -22.80
C LEU A 114 15.99 -3.26 -23.30
N PHE A 115 16.94 -3.44 -22.37
CA PHE A 115 18.32 -3.76 -22.72
C PHE A 115 18.43 -5.13 -23.39
N ALA A 116 17.73 -6.15 -22.88
CA ALA A 116 17.71 -7.48 -23.49
C ALA A 116 17.14 -7.45 -24.91
N ALA A 117 16.02 -6.74 -25.12
CA ALA A 117 15.39 -6.60 -26.43
C ALA A 117 16.28 -5.85 -27.44
N ALA A 118 17.18 -4.97 -27.00
CA ALA A 118 18.11 -4.27 -27.87
C ALA A 118 19.28 -5.14 -28.36
N LEU A 119 19.53 -6.28 -27.70
CA LEU A 119 20.62 -7.21 -28.04
C LEU A 119 20.18 -8.36 -28.96
N THR A 120 18.87 -8.54 -29.18
CA THR A 120 18.27 -9.59 -30.02
C THR A 120 17.67 -9.02 -31.29
#